data_AF-A0A645DBK4-F1
#
_entry.id   AF-A0A645DBK4-F1
#
_cell.length_a   1.000
_cell.length_b   1.000
_cell.length_c   1.000
_cell.angle_alpha   90.00
_cell.angle_beta   90.00
_cell.angle_gamma   90.00
#
_symmetry.space_group_name_H-M   'P 1'
#
loop_
_entity.id
_entity.type
_entity.pdbx_description
1 polymer ?
#
loop_
_entity_poly.entity_id
_entity_poly.type
_entity_poly.pdbx_seq_one_letter_code
_entity_poly.pdbx_strand_id
1 'polypeptide(L)' 'MATEATLTTEEVNVLKERVIEIREMDKSELTATEKSELKNELKEIKETVQNGPAIYIGGLSLLLLIILLVVLL' A
#
# COMPACT_ATOMS: atom_id res chain seq x y z
N MET A 1 -8.93 11.62 -26.43
CA MET A 1 -9.63 11.94 -25.17
C MET A 1 -8.55 11.95 -24.11
N ALA A 2 -8.28 13.09 -23.48
CA ALA A 2 -7.34 13.15 -22.37
C ALA A 2 -7.96 12.35 -21.21
N THR A 3 -7.31 11.25 -20.83
CA THR A 3 -7.67 10.50 -19.63
C THR A 3 -7.44 11.45 -18.45
N GLU A 4 -8.52 11.96 -17.87
CA GLU A 4 -8.43 12.73 -16.63
C GLU A 4 -7.76 11.82 -15.61
N ALA A 5 -6.65 12.29 -15.04
CA ALA A 5 -5.82 11.56 -14.11
C ALA A 5 -6.55 11.40 -12.77
N THR A 6 -7.57 10.55 -12.74
CA THR A 6 -8.39 10.21 -11.58
C THR A 6 -8.34 8.70 -11.43
N LEU A 7 -8.12 8.22 -10.20
CA LEU A 7 -8.16 6.80 -9.90
C LEU A 7 -9.53 6.23 -10.30
N THR A 8 -9.50 5.10 -11.01
CA THR A 8 -10.71 4.32 -11.29
C THR A 8 -11.30 3.74 -10.00
N THR A 9 -12.56 3.34 -10.06
CA THR A 9 -13.24 2.71 -8.90
C THR A 9 -12.51 1.43 -8.48
N GLU A 10 -12.01 0.69 -9.47
CA GLU A 10 -11.25 -0.55 -9.35
C GLU A 10 -9.92 -0.31 -8.65
N GLU A 11 -9.14 0.71 -9.04
CA GLU A 11 -7.88 1.06 -8.36
C GLU A 11 -8.11 1.46 -6.91
N VAL A 12 -9.17 2.23 -6.63
CA VAL A 12 -9.55 2.59 -5.26
C VAL A 12 -9.91 1.35 -4.44
N ASN A 13 -10.58 0.36 -5.04
CA ASN A 13 -10.94 -0.87 -4.34
C ASN A 13 -9.71 -1.73 -4.03
N VAL A 14 -8.73 -1.84 -4.94
CA VAL A 14 -7.45 -2.51 -4.68
C VAL A 14 -6.71 -1.87 -3.51
N LEU A 15 -6.64 -0.53 -3.49
CA LEU A 15 -6.01 0.21 -2.40
C LEU A 15 -6.73 -0.01 -1.06
N LYS A 16 -8.07 -0.09 -1.05
CA LYS A 16 -8.86 -0.42 0.15
C LYS A 16 -8.57 -1.84 0.65
N GLU A 17 -8.52 -2.82 -0.25
CA GLU A 17 -8.20 -4.21 0.11
C GLU A 17 -6.83 -4.31 0.78
N ARG A 18 -5.82 -3.60 0.25
CA ARG A 18 -4.49 -3.55 0.86
C ARG A 18 -4.50 -2.91 2.25
N VAL A 19 -5.26 -1.83 2.45
CA VAL A 19 -5.43 -1.22 3.79
C VAL A 19 -6.02 -2.23 4.78
N ILE A 20 -7.01 -3.02 4.35
CA ILE A 20 -7.64 -4.06 5.19
C ILE A 20 -6.61 -5.14 5.53
N GLU A 21 -5.85 -5.62 4.55
CA GLU A 21 -4.79 -6.63 4.74
C GLU A 21 -3.76 -6.17 5.78
N ILE A 22 -3.20 -4.97 5.62
CA ILE A 22 -2.24 -4.40 6.58
C ILE A 22 -2.86 -4.27 7.97
N ARG A 23 -4.13 -3.86 8.06
CA ARG A 23 -4.81 -3.71 9.35
C ARG A 23 -4.97 -5.05 10.06
N GLU A 24 -5.34 -6.09 9.33
CA GLU A 24 -5.68 -7.42 9.85
C GLU A 24 -4.48 -8.36 10.02
N MET A 25 -3.33 -8.02 9.43
CA MET A 25 -2.06 -8.71 9.61
C MET A 25 -1.68 -8.85 11.09
N ASP A 26 -1.21 -10.04 11.49
CA ASP A 26 -0.52 -10.20 12.77
C ASP A 26 0.86 -9.55 12.68
N LYS A 27 1.14 -8.64 13.62
CA LYS A 27 2.35 -7.82 13.64
C LYS A 27 3.22 -8.17 14.85
N SER A 28 2.92 -9.24 15.59
CA SER A 28 3.68 -9.63 16.78
C SER A 28 5.16 -9.82 16.45
N GLU A 29 5.43 -10.52 15.34
CA GLU A 29 6.77 -10.89 14.87
C GLU A 29 7.46 -9.79 14.04
N LEU A 30 6.76 -8.72 13.68
CA LEU A 30 7.35 -7.66 12.88
C LEU A 30 8.30 -6.79 13.71
N THR A 31 9.44 -6.47 13.12
CA THR A 31 10.39 -5.48 13.61
C THR A 31 9.77 -4.08 13.60
N ALA A 32 10.40 -3.16 14.34
CA ALA A 32 9.98 -1.76 14.34
C ALA A 32 10.07 -1.12 12.93
N THR A 33 11.06 -1.51 12.13
CA THR A 33 11.24 -1.04 10.76
C THR A 33 10.09 -1.52 9.88
N GLU A 34 9.75 -2.81 9.89
CA GLU A 34 8.63 -3.35 9.11
C GLU A 34 7.28 -2.73 9.52
N LYS A 35 7.09 -2.50 10.83
CA LYS A 35 5.92 -1.77 11.34
C LYS A 35 5.89 -0.32 10.87
N SER A 36 7.03 0.33 10.74
CA SER A 36 7.14 1.71 10.23
C SER A 36 6.84 1.76 8.74
N GLU A 37 7.37 0.79 8.01
CA GLU A 37 7.14 0.62 6.59
C GLU A 37 5.65 0.42 6.26
N LEU A 38 4.95 -0.46 6.99
CA LEU A 38 3.49 -0.61 6.90
C LEU A 38 2.73 0.71 7.15
N LYS A 39 3.21 1.56 8.05
CA LYS A 39 2.60 2.87 8.32
C LYS A 39 2.84 3.86 7.18
N ASN A 40 4.02 3.83 6.57
CA ASN A 40 4.35 4.68 5.44
C ASN A 40 3.50 4.29 4.22
N GLU A 41 3.34 3.00 3.99
CA GLU A 41 2.46 2.48 2.94
C GLU A 41 1.01 2.97 3.12
N LEU A 42 0.46 2.89 4.34
CA LEU A 42 -0.88 3.42 4.63
C LEU A 42 -1.00 4.93 4.37
N LYS A 43 0.06 5.71 4.61
CA LYS A 43 0.08 7.16 4.32
C LYS A 43 0.11 7.41 2.81
N GLU A 44 0.93 6.69 2.07
CA GLU A 44 1.02 6.79 0.62
C GLU A 44 -0.31 6.42 -0.05
N ILE A 45 -0.97 5.35 0.42
CA ILE A 45 -2.33 4.98 -0.04
C ILE A 45 -3.31 6.13 0.22
N LYS A 46 -3.29 6.70 1.43
CA LYS A 46 -4.16 7.83 1.80
C LYS A 46 -3.90 9.05 0.90
N GLU A 47 -2.65 9.42 0.66
CA GLU A 47 -2.28 10.55 -0.19
C GLU A 47 -2.67 10.33 -1.65
N THR A 48 -2.49 9.11 -2.15
CA THR A 48 -2.89 8.69 -3.52
C THR A 48 -4.40 8.83 -3.70
N VAL A 49 -5.19 8.37 -2.73
CA VAL A 49 -6.67 8.49 -2.77
C VAL A 49 -7.14 9.94 -2.64
N GLN A 50 -6.46 10.77 -1.85
CA GLN A 50 -6.88 12.15 -1.57
C GLN A 50 -6.48 13.15 -2.65
N ASN A 51 -5.31 13.00 -3.26
CA ASN A 51 -4.71 14.01 -4.14
C ASN A 51 -4.71 13.61 -5.62
N GLY A 52 -5.28 12.45 -5.96
CA GLY A 52 -5.19 11.86 -7.29
C GLY A 52 -3.82 11.19 -7.54
N PRO A 53 -3.57 10.66 -8.75
CA PRO A 53 -2.34 9.94 -9.10
C PRO A 53 -1.18 10.93 -9.28
N ALA A 54 -0.78 11.61 -8.21
CA ALA A 54 0.53 12.24 -8.11
C ALA A 54 1.56 11.11 -8.03
N ILE A 55 2.04 10.67 -9.20
CA ILE A 55 3.21 9.80 -9.37
C ILE A 55 3.23 8.64 -8.37
N TYR A 56 2.50 7.57 -8.69
CA TYR A 56 2.77 6.25 -8.13
C TYR A 56 4.04 5.67 -8.77
N ILE A 57 5.19 6.34 -8.59
CA ILE A 57 6.50 5.73 -8.78
C ILE A 57 6.83 5.11 -7.43
N GLY A 58 6.45 3.84 -7.25
CA GLY A 58 6.74 3.17 -5.99
C GLY A 58 5.98 1.88 -5.69
N GLY A 59 5.27 1.29 -6.64
CA GLY A 59 4.64 -0.03 -6.47
C GLY A 59 5.59 -1.22 -6.21
N LEU A 60 6.81 -1.03 -5.72
CA LEU A 60 7.80 -2.12 -5.55
C LEU A 60 8.67 -2.14 -4.27
N SER A 61 8.84 -1.11 -3.45
CA SER A 61 9.94 -1.17 -2.45
C SER A 61 9.66 -1.91 -1.15
N LEU A 62 8.40 -1.95 -0.68
CA LEU A 62 8.12 -2.29 0.73
C LEU A 62 7.11 -3.43 0.91
N LEU A 63 6.05 -3.35 0.13
CA LEU A 63 4.94 -4.29 0.11
C LEU A 63 5.39 -5.66 -0.43
N LEU A 64 6.22 -5.63 -1.47
CA LEU A 64 6.94 -6.77 -2.02
C LEU A 64 7.94 -7.37 -1.03
N LEU A 65 8.54 -6.57 -0.14
CA LEU A 65 9.44 -7.02 0.93
C LEU A 65 8.67 -7.84 1.98
N ILE A 66 7.45 -7.43 2.31
CA ILE A 66 6.59 -8.09 3.32
C ILE A 66 5.96 -9.38 2.76
N ILE A 67 5.63 -9.40 1.47
CA ILE A 67 5.20 -10.63 0.77
C ILE A 67 6.34 -11.66 0.71
N LEU A 68 7.61 -11.24 0.58
CA LEU A 68 8.78 -12.13 0.66
C LEU A 68 8.96 -12.74 2.06
N LEU A 69 8.61 -12.00 3.12
CA LEU A 69 8.78 -12.45 4.51
C LEU A 69 7.75 -13.49 4.95
N VAL A 70 6.52 -13.43 4.42
CA VAL A 70 5.44 -14.37 4.76
C VAL A 70 5.48 -15.66 3.93
N VAL A 71 6.09 -15.64 2.73
CA VAL A 71 6.17 -16.82 1.83
C VAL A 71 7.43 -17.69 2.08
N LEU A 72 8.48 -17.16 2.73
CA LEU A 72 9.74 -17.87 3.06
C LEU A 72 9.82 -18.42 4.50
N LEU A 73 8.82 -18.15 5.34
CA LEU A 73 8.67 -18.69 6.70
C LEU A 73 7.60 -19.78 6.71
#